data_AF-A0A962AP29-F1
#
_entry.id   AF-A0A962AP29-F1
#
_cell.length_a   1.000
_cell.length_b   1.000
_cell.length_c   1.000
_cell.angle_alpha   90.00
_cell.angle_beta   90.00
_cell.angle_gamma   90.00
#
_symmetry.space_group_name_H-M   'P 1'
#
loop_
_entity.id
_entity.type
_entity.pdbx_description
1 polymer ?
#
loop_
_entity_poly.entity_id
_entity_poly.type
_entity_poly.pdbx_seq_one_letter_code
_entity_poly.pdbx_strand_id
1 'polypeptide(L)'
;MKIVASVSMFIPIILAIALAGLALASAARAETFTACSVKPTRDGFVALRAKPSHDAPVVAKMRPEQIVVLDLKNYEYVRSGGWISLSWFPGEAMPNPGEEGYDKVRRGWASYELIDDCG
;
A
#
# COMPACT_ATOMS: atom_id res chain seq x y z
N MET A 1 -25.52 17.21 68.49
CA MET A 1 -24.55 16.53 67.61
C MET A 1 -25.02 16.66 66.17
N LYS A 2 -24.34 17.45 65.34
CA LYS A 2 -24.55 17.52 63.89
C LYS A 2 -23.18 17.30 63.23
N ILE A 3 -23.08 16.25 62.43
CA ILE A 3 -21.86 15.82 61.74
C ILE A 3 -21.71 16.71 60.50
N VAL A 4 -20.62 17.47 60.44
CA VAL A 4 -20.21 18.24 59.26
C VAL A 4 -19.40 17.29 58.39
N ALA A 5 -19.94 16.90 57.23
CA ALA A 5 -19.22 16.07 56.27
C ALA A 5 -18.29 16.96 55.43
N SER A 6 -17.00 16.77 55.63
CA SER A 6 -15.91 17.39 54.89
C SER A 6 -15.82 16.77 53.49
N VAL A 7 -16.22 17.50 52.45
CA VAL A 7 -16.02 17.11 51.05
C VAL A 7 -14.81 17.87 50.55
N SER A 8 -13.65 17.24 50.65
CA SER A 8 -12.44 17.68 49.97
C SER A 8 -11.56 16.45 49.78
N MET A 9 -10.87 16.39 48.63
CA MET A 9 -9.73 15.49 48.36
C MET A 9 -10.01 14.21 47.54
N PHE A 10 -10.71 14.29 46.40
CA PHE A 10 -10.71 13.19 45.40
C PHE A 10 -10.57 13.65 43.93
N ILE A 11 -10.13 14.89 43.68
CA ILE A 11 -10.07 15.46 42.32
C ILE A 11 -8.77 15.16 41.52
N PRO A 12 -7.57 14.86 42.10
CA PRO A 12 -6.35 14.80 41.27
C PRO A 12 -6.06 13.44 40.61
N ILE A 13 -6.71 12.34 41.02
CA ILE A 13 -6.36 10.99 40.53
C ILE A 13 -7.00 10.68 39.17
N ILE A 14 -8.18 11.23 38.89
CA ILE A 14 -8.91 10.97 37.63
C ILE A 14 -8.18 11.60 36.43
N LEU A 15 -7.47 12.72 36.63
CA LEU A 15 -6.79 13.43 35.55
C LEU A 15 -5.54 12.71 35.03
N ALA A 16 -4.84 11.94 35.88
CA ALA A 16 -3.64 11.20 35.49
C ALA A 16 -3.95 9.98 34.60
N ILE A 17 -5.12 9.36 34.78
CA ILE A 17 -5.54 8.19 33.99
C ILE A 17 -5.95 8.60 32.56
N ALA A 18 -6.56 9.78 32.41
CA ALA A 18 -6.91 10.31 31.09
C ALA A 18 -5.68 10.62 30.23
N LEU A 19 -4.58 11.13 30.82
CA LEU A 19 -3.35 11.41 30.06
C LEU A 19 -2.57 10.15 29.65
N ALA A 20 -2.60 9.09 30.46
CA ALA A 20 -1.91 7.84 30.13
C ALA A 20 -2.59 7.08 28.96
N GLY A 21 -3.91 7.27 28.76
CA GLY A 21 -4.66 6.65 27.66
C GLY A 21 -4.30 7.20 26.27
N LEU A 22 -3.86 8.46 26.15
CA LEU A 22 -3.48 9.05 24.87
C LEU A 22 -2.09 8.63 24.38
N ALA A 23 -1.21 8.12 25.25
CA ALA A 23 0.14 7.70 24.86
C ALA A 23 0.19 6.34 24.14
N LEU A 24 -0.91 5.59 24.14
CA LEU A 24 -1.07 4.32 23.44
C LEU A 24 -1.79 4.47 22.09
N ALA A 25 -2.02 5.70 21.63
CA ALA A 25 -2.44 5.96 20.25
C ALA A 25 -1.31 5.48 19.32
N SER A 26 -1.44 4.23 18.87
CA SER A 26 -0.56 3.58 17.92
C SER A 26 -0.28 4.55 16.78
N ALA A 27 1.00 4.83 16.52
CA ALA A 27 1.42 5.50 15.31
C ALA A 27 1.05 4.61 14.13
N ALA A 28 -0.15 4.80 13.58
CA ALA A 28 -0.56 4.22 12.32
C ALA A 28 0.43 4.74 11.29
N ARG A 29 1.36 3.88 10.84
CA ARG A 29 2.22 4.22 9.71
C ARG A 29 1.30 4.19 8.49
N ALA A 30 1.03 5.37 7.93
CA ALA A 30 0.48 5.46 6.60
C ALA A 30 1.51 4.84 5.65
N GLU A 31 1.23 3.64 5.15
CA GLU A 31 2.04 3.07 4.07
C GLU A 31 1.70 3.82 2.78
N THR A 32 2.65 4.60 2.30
CA THR A 32 2.54 5.28 1.01
C THR A 32 2.86 4.26 -0.07
N PHE A 33 1.82 3.73 -0.72
CA PHE A 33 1.97 2.96 -1.95
C PHE A 33 2.03 3.93 -3.12
N THR A 34 3.02 3.77 -4.00
CA THR A 34 3.07 4.54 -5.25
C THR A 34 2.24 3.80 -6.29
N ALA A 35 1.06 4.33 -6.60
CA ALA A 35 0.29 3.90 -7.76
C ALA A 35 0.89 4.55 -9.01
N CYS A 36 1.00 3.77 -10.08
CA CYS A 36 1.51 4.19 -11.38
C CYS A 36 0.59 3.65 -12.48
N SER A 37 0.77 4.13 -13.71
CA SER A 37 0.06 3.67 -14.89
C SER A 37 0.99 2.91 -15.85
N VAL A 38 0.39 2.13 -16.74
CA VAL A 38 1.11 1.43 -17.81
C VAL A 38 1.19 2.31 -19.05
N LYS A 39 2.38 2.46 -19.63
CA LYS A 39 2.57 3.25 -20.87
C LYS A 39 1.88 2.61 -22.07
N PRO A 40 1.35 3.43 -23.01
CA PRO A 40 0.99 2.97 -24.34
C PRO A 40 2.19 2.35 -25.06
N THR A 41 2.01 1.15 -25.60
CA THR A 41 2.99 0.47 -26.46
C THR A 41 2.37 0.15 -27.82
N ARG A 42 3.21 -0.05 -28.84
CA ARG A 42 2.76 -0.34 -30.22
C ARG A 42 1.94 -1.64 -30.31
N ASP A 43 2.24 -2.62 -29.49
CA ASP A 43 1.56 -3.90 -29.38
C ASP A 43 0.34 -3.88 -28.43
N GLY A 44 0.10 -2.74 -27.76
CA GLY A 44 -1.09 -2.50 -26.95
C GLY A 44 -1.07 -3.12 -25.55
N PHE A 45 0.06 -3.66 -25.11
CA PHE A 45 0.21 -4.15 -23.74
C PHE A 45 1.68 -4.17 -23.26
N VAL A 46 1.87 -4.12 -21.95
CA VAL A 46 3.13 -4.40 -21.28
C VAL A 46 3.07 -5.80 -20.66
N ALA A 47 4.08 -6.62 -20.94
CA ALA A 47 4.16 -7.97 -20.37
C ALA A 47 4.60 -7.92 -18.91
N LEU A 48 3.75 -8.43 -18.00
CA LEU A 48 4.15 -8.76 -16.64
C LEU A 48 4.72 -10.18 -16.63
N ARG A 49 5.89 -10.37 -16.05
CA ARG A 49 6.64 -11.62 -16.11
C ARG A 49 6.94 -12.20 -14.74
N ALA A 50 7.13 -13.52 -14.67
CA ALA A 50 7.45 -14.20 -13.42
C ALA A 50 8.84 -13.87 -12.87
N LYS A 51 9.77 -13.38 -13.71
CA LYS A 51 11.17 -13.04 -13.36
C LYS A 51 11.63 -11.81 -14.18
N PRO A 52 12.68 -11.09 -13.74
CA PRO A 52 13.23 -9.93 -14.47
C PRO A 52 14.06 -10.36 -15.69
N SER A 53 13.39 -10.93 -16.70
CA SER A 53 14.02 -11.41 -17.94
C SER A 53 13.02 -11.43 -19.10
N HIS A 54 13.49 -11.18 -20.32
CA HIS A 54 12.68 -11.27 -21.54
C HIS A 54 12.19 -12.69 -21.85
N ASP A 55 12.90 -13.71 -21.37
CA ASP A 55 12.55 -15.12 -21.58
C ASP A 55 11.64 -15.68 -20.48
N ALA A 56 11.40 -14.91 -19.42
CA ALA A 56 10.58 -15.35 -18.31
C ALA A 56 9.10 -15.48 -18.74
N PRO A 57 8.34 -16.47 -18.22
CA PRO A 57 6.93 -16.62 -18.52
C PRO A 57 6.14 -15.34 -18.29
N VAL A 58 5.27 -14.99 -19.24
CA VAL A 58 4.32 -13.89 -19.11
C VAL A 58 3.17 -14.35 -18.22
N VAL A 59 2.97 -13.66 -17.09
CA VAL A 59 1.90 -13.95 -16.12
C VAL A 59 0.68 -13.06 -16.30
N ALA A 60 0.85 -11.91 -16.95
CA ALA A 60 -0.24 -11.03 -17.36
C ALA A 60 0.15 -10.11 -18.52
N LYS A 61 -0.85 -9.60 -19.25
CA LYS A 61 -0.71 -8.55 -20.25
C LYS A 61 -1.43 -7.31 -19.75
N MET A 62 -0.67 -6.32 -19.32
CA MET A 62 -1.19 -5.09 -18.73
C MET A 62 -1.49 -4.09 -19.84
N ARG A 63 -2.73 -3.59 -19.90
CA ARG A 63 -3.14 -2.60 -20.89
C ARG A 63 -2.73 -1.19 -20.43
N PRO A 64 -2.59 -0.24 -21.37
CA PRO A 64 -2.33 1.16 -21.02
C PRO A 64 -3.33 1.69 -19.99
N GLU A 65 -2.88 2.63 -19.15
CA GLU A 65 -3.67 3.30 -18.11
C GLU A 65 -4.15 2.40 -16.94
N GLN A 66 -3.93 1.08 -17.01
CA GLN A 66 -4.22 0.20 -15.88
C GLN A 66 -3.28 0.46 -14.71
N ILE A 67 -3.82 0.27 -13.51
CA ILE A 67 -3.14 0.59 -12.26
C ILE A 67 -2.09 -0.48 -11.96
N VAL A 68 -0.87 -0.03 -11.66
CA VAL A 68 0.18 -0.85 -11.08
C VAL A 68 0.70 -0.20 -9.80
N VAL A 69 1.09 -1.02 -8.84
CA VAL A 69 1.76 -0.55 -7.61
C VAL A 69 3.14 -1.16 -7.56
N LEU A 70 4.16 -0.31 -7.42
CA LEU A 70 5.55 -0.74 -7.36
C LEU A 70 5.83 -1.39 -6.01
N ASP A 71 6.46 -2.57 -6.04
CA ASP A 71 6.80 -3.27 -4.81
C ASP A 71 7.98 -2.57 -4.11
N LEU A 72 7.82 -2.38 -2.79
CA LEU A 72 8.85 -1.82 -1.92
C LEU A 72 9.42 -2.89 -1.00
N LYS A 73 10.74 -2.83 -0.77
CA LYS A 73 11.43 -3.60 0.27
C LYS A 73 12.35 -2.65 1.01
N ASN A 74 12.17 -2.55 2.33
CA ASN A 74 12.93 -1.61 3.18
C ASN A 74 12.89 -0.16 2.65
N TYR A 75 11.72 0.31 2.21
CA TYR A 75 11.51 1.65 1.65
C TYR A 75 12.21 1.93 0.30
N GLU A 76 12.72 0.89 -0.36
CA GLU A 76 13.33 1.01 -1.70
C GLU A 76 12.55 0.18 -2.72
N TYR A 77 12.49 0.66 -3.97
CA TYR A 77 11.88 -0.08 -5.07
C TYR A 77 12.64 -1.36 -5.35
N VAL A 78 11.92 -2.47 -5.45
CA VAL A 78 12.48 -3.77 -5.81
C VAL A 78 12.83 -3.79 -7.30
N ARG A 79 14.12 -3.59 -7.61
CA ARG A 79 14.64 -3.50 -8.98
C ARG A 79 15.67 -4.59 -9.28
N SER A 80 15.81 -4.93 -10.56
CA SER A 80 16.85 -5.83 -11.06
C SER A 80 17.21 -5.44 -12.51
N GLY A 81 18.30 -4.71 -12.71
CA GLY A 81 18.62 -4.13 -14.01
C GLY A 81 17.51 -3.18 -14.49
N GLY A 82 17.07 -3.32 -15.74
CA GLY A 82 15.96 -2.56 -16.32
C GLY A 82 14.55 -3.00 -15.86
N TRP A 83 14.45 -3.90 -14.87
CA TRP A 83 13.19 -4.47 -14.41
C TRP A 83 12.78 -3.94 -13.04
N ILE A 84 11.48 -3.81 -12.84
CA ILE A 84 10.86 -3.46 -11.55
C ILE A 84 9.78 -4.47 -11.17
N SER A 85 9.74 -4.83 -9.89
CA SER A 85 8.69 -5.68 -9.33
C SER A 85 7.45 -4.84 -9.03
N LEU A 86 6.28 -5.34 -9.40
CA LEU A 86 5.02 -4.64 -9.21
C LEU A 86 3.82 -5.58 -9.04
N SER A 87 2.76 -5.03 -8.48
CA SER A 87 1.41 -5.58 -8.42
C SER A 87 0.54 -4.90 -9.48
N TRP A 88 -0.13 -5.68 -10.33
CA TRP A 88 -1.02 -5.21 -11.39
C TRP A 88 -2.49 -5.43 -11.03
N PHE A 89 -3.31 -4.40 -11.27
CA PHE A 89 -4.73 -4.38 -11.00
C PHE A 89 -5.50 -4.20 -12.34
N PRO A 90 -6.18 -5.25 -12.86
CA PRO A 90 -6.81 -5.20 -14.18
C PRO A 90 -8.09 -4.35 -14.25
N GLY A 91 -8.64 -3.93 -13.12
CA GLY A 91 -9.86 -3.13 -13.04
C GLY A 91 -9.62 -1.63 -13.06
N GLU A 92 -10.69 -0.86 -12.90
CA GLU A 92 -10.66 0.60 -12.80
C GLU A 92 -10.22 1.10 -11.41
N ALA A 93 -10.27 0.22 -10.41
CA ALA A 93 -9.91 0.52 -9.03
C ALA A 93 -8.99 -0.55 -8.45
N MET A 94 -8.30 -0.17 -7.38
CA MET A 94 -7.47 -1.06 -6.57
C MET A 94 -8.34 -1.67 -5.46
N PRO A 95 -8.82 -2.92 -5.59
CA PRO A 95 -9.61 -3.56 -4.54
C PRO A 95 -8.78 -3.79 -3.29
N ASN A 96 -9.41 -3.68 -2.12
CA ASN A 96 -8.82 -4.11 -0.86
C ASN A 96 -8.82 -5.65 -0.75
N PRO A 97 -7.95 -6.23 0.09
CA PRO A 97 -7.99 -7.66 0.38
C PRO A 97 -9.39 -8.11 0.84
N GLY A 98 -9.97 -9.09 0.13
CA GLY A 98 -11.31 -9.63 0.40
C GLY A 98 -12.42 -8.99 -0.41
N GLU A 99 -12.16 -7.91 -1.13
CA GLU A 99 -13.10 -7.32 -2.09
C GLU A 99 -13.11 -8.09 -3.43
N GLU A 100 -14.21 -7.96 -4.16
CA GLU A 100 -14.34 -8.56 -5.50
C GLU A 100 -13.24 -8.04 -6.43
N GLY A 101 -12.59 -8.96 -7.15
CA GLY A 101 -11.52 -8.62 -8.09
C GLY A 101 -10.12 -8.60 -7.48
N TYR A 102 -9.98 -8.67 -6.15
CA TYR A 102 -8.66 -8.82 -5.51
C TYR A 102 -7.95 -10.13 -5.94
N ASP A 103 -8.71 -11.18 -6.20
CA ASP A 103 -8.23 -12.46 -6.72
C ASP A 103 -7.64 -12.36 -8.14
N LYS A 104 -7.94 -11.28 -8.87
CA LYS A 104 -7.42 -11.00 -10.22
C LYS A 104 -6.10 -10.24 -10.20
N VAL A 105 -5.67 -9.73 -9.05
CA VAL A 105 -4.37 -9.06 -8.90
C VAL A 105 -3.26 -10.06 -9.25
N ARG A 106 -2.27 -9.59 -10.02
CA ARG A 106 -1.08 -10.39 -10.34
C ARG A 106 0.17 -9.64 -9.93
N ARG A 107 1.19 -10.37 -9.49
CA ARG A 107 2.50 -9.84 -9.17
C ARG A 107 3.54 -10.37 -10.14
N GLY A 108 4.53 -9.56 -10.43
CA GLY A 108 5.64 -9.95 -11.30
C GLY A 108 6.56 -8.79 -11.62
N TRP A 109 7.29 -8.94 -12.72
CA TRP A 109 8.32 -8.03 -13.19
C TRP A 109 7.93 -7.43 -14.53
N ALA A 110 8.13 -6.13 -14.68
CA ALA A 110 7.96 -5.42 -15.94
C ALA A 110 9.19 -4.57 -16.25
N SER A 111 9.36 -4.18 -17.52
CA SER A 111 10.39 -3.19 -17.88
C SER A 111 10.03 -1.86 -17.24
N TYR A 112 10.98 -1.28 -16.49
CA TYR A 112 10.78 -0.02 -15.78
C TYR A 112 10.46 1.14 -16.74
N GLU A 113 11.01 1.12 -17.94
CA GLU A 113 10.80 2.18 -18.94
C GLU A 113 9.35 2.25 -19.43
N LEU A 114 8.57 1.18 -19.24
CA LEU A 114 7.18 1.04 -19.69
C LEU A 114 6.14 1.35 -18.60
N ILE A 115 6.58 1.82 -17.43
CA ILE A 115 5.71 2.28 -16.35
C ILE A 115 5.77 3.83 -16.30
N ASP A 116 4.63 4.49 -16.09
CA ASP A 116 4.47 5.95 -16.09
C ASP A 116 3.65 6.49 -14.92
N ASP A 117 3.55 7.82 -14.84
CA ASP A 117 2.60 8.58 -14.01
C ASP A 117 2.45 8.01 -12.59
N CYS A 118 3.56 8.00 -11.87
CA CYS A 118 3.59 7.60 -10.47
C CYS A 118 3.24 8.79 -9.56
N GLY A 119 2.18 8.69 -8.75
CA GLY A 119 1.71 9.79 -7.88
C GLY A 119 0.66 9.38 -6.86
#